data_AF-M3HX08-F1
#
_entry.id   AF-M3HX08-F1
#
_cell.length_a   1.000
_cell.length_b   1.000
_cell.length_c   1.000
_cell.angle_alpha   90.00
_cell.angle_beta   90.00
_cell.angle_gamma   90.00
#
_symmetry.space_group_name_H-M   'P 1'
#
loop_
_entity.id
_entity.type
_entity.pdbx_description
1 polymer ?
#
loop_
_entity_poly.entity_id
_entity_poly.type
_entity_poly.pdbx_seq_one_letter_code
_entity_poly.pdbx_strand_id
1 'polypeptide(L)'
;MTSQGLKVEEIRMRPPMSQSCQHYPECAGCDRLHISYEKQLQHKQEGVEKRFVGFQELEIRPIIKSPKEQMYRHKVQLPFGHRKIGKKTVLTLGLHNKENVYIIDQKECRIQDADLTTVAAAIRHWARTENVIPYNEKNGSGLLRHIVLRKANASQEILVGIVTNATEIPGRKNLPTDYIHTFNNSYVMRNRKPRSWGYCKT
;
A
#
# COMPACT_ATOMS: atom_id res chain seq x y z
N MET A 1 -16.42 -14.10 -43.96
CA MET A 1 -17.02 -13.10 -43.05
C MET A 1 -16.25 -13.16 -41.75
N THR A 2 -15.10 -12.51 -41.72
CA THR A 2 -14.14 -12.53 -40.62
C THR A 2 -14.58 -11.53 -39.56
N SER A 3 -14.83 -12.02 -38.36
CA SER A 3 -15.10 -11.24 -37.16
C SER A 3 -13.89 -10.37 -36.83
N GLN A 4 -13.97 -9.10 -37.20
CA GLN A 4 -13.04 -8.09 -36.71
C GLN A 4 -13.30 -7.94 -35.20
N GLY A 5 -12.42 -8.54 -34.41
CA GLY A 5 -12.36 -8.32 -32.97
C GLY A 5 -12.19 -6.83 -32.70
N LEU A 6 -13.22 -6.22 -32.11
CA LEU A 6 -13.14 -4.90 -31.54
C LEU A 6 -12.03 -4.90 -30.48
N LYS A 7 -10.87 -4.35 -30.82
CA LYS A 7 -9.92 -3.87 -29.82
C LYS A 7 -10.61 -2.72 -29.10
N VAL A 8 -11.23 -3.01 -27.96
CA VAL A 8 -11.58 -1.98 -26.99
C VAL A 8 -10.24 -1.44 -26.51
N GLU A 9 -9.75 -0.38 -27.13
CA GLU A 9 -8.74 0.47 -26.51
C GLU A 9 -9.36 0.94 -25.21
N GLU A 10 -8.93 0.35 -24.11
CA GLU A 10 -9.32 0.73 -22.76
C GLU A 10 -8.81 2.16 -22.57
N ILE A 11 -9.66 3.15 -22.89
CA ILE A 11 -9.42 4.55 -22.57
C ILE A 11 -9.32 4.60 -21.05
N ARG A 12 -8.10 4.48 -20.52
CA ARG A 12 -7.82 4.65 -19.10
C ARG A 12 -8.06 6.11 -18.77
N MET A 13 -9.32 6.43 -18.47
CA MET A 13 -9.76 7.77 -18.10
C MET A 13 -8.83 8.29 -17.01
N ARG A 14 -8.18 9.42 -17.29
CA ARG A 14 -7.33 10.08 -16.30
C ARG A 14 -8.23 10.60 -15.17
N PRO A 15 -7.74 10.61 -13.92
CA PRO A 15 -8.41 11.30 -12.84
C PRO A 15 -8.64 12.78 -13.22
N PRO A 16 -9.77 13.38 -12.79
CA PRO A 16 -9.93 14.82 -12.88
C PRO A 16 -8.77 15.50 -12.13
N MET A 17 -8.41 16.73 -12.53
CA MET A 17 -7.27 17.43 -11.93
C MET A 17 -7.34 17.50 -10.40
N SER A 18 -8.55 17.70 -9.86
CA SER A 18 -8.85 17.73 -8.43
C SER A 18 -8.51 16.43 -7.70
N GLN A 19 -8.39 15.29 -8.39
CA GLN A 19 -8.09 13.94 -7.87
C GLN A 19 -6.84 13.31 -8.51
N SER A 20 -5.98 14.14 -9.11
CA SER A 20 -4.74 13.70 -9.76
C SER A 20 -3.81 12.93 -8.80
N CYS A 21 -3.10 11.95 -9.37
CA CYS A 21 -2.13 11.10 -8.68
C CYS A 21 -1.09 10.62 -9.69
N GLN A 22 0.19 10.86 -9.43
CA GLN A 22 1.26 10.50 -10.36
C GLN A 22 1.43 8.98 -10.56
N HIS A 23 0.93 8.17 -9.62
CA HIS A 23 1.03 6.71 -9.68
C HIS A 23 -0.18 6.04 -10.36
N TYR A 24 -1.21 6.80 -10.71
CA TYR A 24 -2.36 6.26 -11.45
C TYR A 24 -2.01 6.19 -12.95
N PRO A 25 -2.40 5.13 -13.69
CA PRO A 25 -3.21 3.98 -13.28
C PRO A 25 -2.40 2.75 -12.85
N GLU A 26 -1.09 2.88 -12.71
CA GLU A 26 -0.15 1.76 -12.45
C GLU A 26 -0.35 1.17 -11.03
N CYS A 27 -0.57 2.03 -10.04
CA CYS A 27 -0.80 1.66 -8.65
C CYS A 27 -2.15 0.94 -8.45
N ALA A 28 -2.13 -0.16 -7.68
CA ALA A 28 -3.31 -0.97 -7.34
C ALA A 28 -4.17 -0.40 -6.19
N GLY A 29 -3.87 0.81 -5.69
CA GLY A 29 -4.48 1.32 -4.46
C GLY A 29 -5.83 2.02 -4.65
N CYS A 30 -5.94 2.88 -5.67
CA CYS A 30 -7.08 3.79 -5.81
C CYS A 30 -7.74 3.65 -7.18
N ASP A 31 -8.44 2.52 -7.40
CA ASP A 31 -8.96 2.13 -8.72
C ASP A 31 -10.04 3.05 -9.29
N ARG A 32 -10.71 3.83 -8.43
CA ARG A 32 -11.83 4.71 -8.82
C ARG A 32 -11.45 6.19 -8.90
N LEU A 33 -10.16 6.54 -8.95
CA LEU A 33 -9.75 7.96 -9.07
C LEU A 33 -10.23 8.64 -10.36
N HIS A 34 -10.62 7.88 -11.38
CA HIS A 34 -11.14 8.42 -12.65
C HIS A 34 -12.58 8.95 -12.58
N ILE A 35 -13.28 8.77 -11.45
CA ILE A 35 -14.64 9.29 -11.24
C ILE A 35 -14.69 10.19 -10.00
N SER A 36 -15.58 11.20 -10.03
CA SER A 36 -15.80 12.11 -8.90
C SER A 36 -16.20 11.36 -7.63
N TYR A 37 -15.97 11.98 -6.47
CA TYR A 37 -16.31 11.36 -5.19
C TYR A 37 -17.82 11.04 -5.07
N GLU A 38 -18.69 11.91 -5.61
CA GLU A 38 -20.13 11.70 -5.68
C GLU A 38 -20.48 10.44 -6.48
N LYS A 39 -19.85 10.26 -7.65
CA LYS A 39 -20.03 9.06 -8.46
C LYS A 39 -19.48 7.82 -7.75
N GLN A 40 -18.39 7.94 -6.99
CA GLN A 40 -17.89 6.82 -6.18
C GLN A 40 -18.90 6.40 -5.11
N LEU A 41 -19.58 7.36 -4.47
CA LEU A 41 -20.62 7.08 -3.48
C LEU A 41 -21.85 6.44 -4.14
N GLN A 42 -22.30 6.98 -5.27
CA GLN A 42 -23.40 6.40 -6.05
C GLN A 42 -23.10 4.96 -6.46
N HIS A 43 -21.92 4.70 -7.04
CA HIS A 43 -21.54 3.34 -7.44
C HIS A 43 -21.47 2.37 -6.25
N LYS A 44 -21.04 2.85 -5.07
CA LYS A 44 -21.06 2.01 -3.86
C LYS A 44 -22.49 1.74 -3.39
N GLN A 45 -23.36 2.75 -3.43
CA GLN A 45 -24.76 2.65 -3.04
C GLN A 45 -25.49 1.63 -3.91
N GLU A 46 -25.42 1.81 -5.23
CA GLU A 46 -25.98 0.86 -6.21
C GLU A 46 -25.41 -0.55 -6.03
N GLY A 47 -24.12 -0.67 -5.71
CA GLY A 47 -23.47 -1.95 -5.45
C GLY A 47 -24.04 -2.68 -4.24
N VAL A 48 -24.35 -1.96 -3.17
CA VAL A 48 -25.03 -2.53 -1.99
C VAL A 48 -26.46 -2.91 -2.35
N GLU A 49 -27.24 -2.00 -2.93
CA GLU A 49 -28.63 -2.25 -3.33
C GLU A 49 -28.78 -3.47 -4.24
N LYS A 50 -27.96 -3.57 -5.29
CA LYS A 50 -27.95 -4.73 -6.20
C LYS A 50 -27.58 -6.03 -5.48
N ARG A 51 -26.68 -5.99 -4.50
CA ARG A 51 -26.23 -7.19 -3.78
C ARG A 51 -27.29 -7.75 -2.83
N PHE A 52 -28.19 -6.89 -2.34
CA PHE A 52 -29.17 -7.21 -1.31
C PHE A 52 -30.64 -7.14 -1.76
N VAL A 53 -30.91 -6.97 -3.07
CA VAL A 53 -32.27 -6.88 -3.64
C VAL A 53 -33.22 -8.04 -3.24
N GLY A 54 -32.69 -9.22 -2.90
CA GLY A 54 -33.49 -10.38 -2.49
C GLY A 54 -33.93 -10.39 -1.02
N PHE A 55 -33.49 -9.43 -0.21
CA PHE A 55 -33.82 -9.35 1.22
C PHE A 55 -34.95 -8.34 1.44
N GLN A 56 -36.18 -8.83 1.45
CA GLN A 56 -37.40 -8.00 1.42
C GLN A 56 -37.58 -7.09 2.66
N GLU A 57 -37.00 -7.45 3.80
CA GLU A 57 -37.12 -6.70 5.06
C GLU A 57 -35.89 -5.82 5.38
N LEU A 58 -34.90 -5.75 4.48
CA LEU A 58 -33.67 -5.01 4.74
C LEU A 58 -33.77 -3.56 4.26
N GLU A 59 -33.81 -2.61 5.19
CA GLU A 59 -33.66 -1.18 4.87
C GLU A 59 -32.20 -0.84 4.56
N ILE A 60 -31.91 -0.47 3.30
CA ILE A 60 -30.59 -0.02 2.88
C ILE A 60 -30.50 1.50 3.02
N ARG A 61 -29.86 1.95 4.11
CA ARG A 61 -29.63 3.38 4.37
C ARG A 61 -28.57 3.98 3.42
N PRO A 62 -28.62 5.30 3.16
CA PRO A 62 -27.61 5.98 2.35
C PRO A 62 -26.18 5.81 2.90
N ILE A 63 -25.22 5.63 2.00
CA ILE A 63 -23.80 5.60 2.37
C ILE A 63 -23.37 6.94 3.00
N ILE A 64 -22.79 6.82 4.19
CA ILE A 64 -22.20 7.96 4.90
C ILE A 64 -20.88 8.34 4.23
N LYS A 65 -20.75 9.62 3.88
CA LYS A 65 -19.53 10.17 3.29
C LYS A 65 -18.38 10.15 4.31
N SER A 66 -17.16 9.96 3.82
CA SER A 66 -15.97 10.16 4.65
C SER A 66 -15.85 11.65 5.00
N PRO A 67 -15.49 12.01 6.25
CA PRO A 67 -15.20 13.39 6.60
C PRO A 67 -13.93 13.93 5.92
N LYS A 68 -13.04 13.04 5.45
CA LYS A 68 -11.82 13.38 4.72
C LYS A 68 -11.64 12.49 3.50
N GLU A 69 -11.45 13.07 2.32
CA GLU A 69 -11.19 12.34 1.07
C GLU A 69 -9.70 12.12 0.80
N GLN A 70 -8.84 12.90 1.46
CA GLN A 70 -7.38 12.87 1.31
C GLN A 70 -6.71 12.74 2.68
N MET A 71 -5.46 12.30 2.68
CA MET A 71 -4.61 12.19 3.88
C MET A 71 -5.28 11.50 5.07
N TYR A 72 -6.25 10.61 4.83
CA TYR A 72 -7.00 9.93 5.89
C TYR A 72 -6.30 8.64 6.37
N ARG A 73 -5.37 8.11 5.59
CA ARG A 73 -4.70 6.84 5.85
C ARG A 73 -3.51 7.05 6.78
N HIS A 74 -3.73 6.74 8.05
CA HIS A 74 -2.77 6.83 9.14
C HIS A 74 -2.00 5.52 9.40
N LYS A 75 -2.23 4.48 8.59
CA LYS A 75 -1.45 3.23 8.62
C LYS A 75 -1.12 2.78 7.19
N VAL A 76 0.15 2.54 6.92
CA VAL A 76 0.63 2.02 5.64
C VAL A 76 1.61 0.88 5.83
N GLN A 77 1.63 -0.03 4.87
CA GLN A 77 2.62 -1.09 4.75
C GLN A 77 3.22 -0.98 3.36
N LEU A 78 4.52 -0.71 3.28
CA LEU A 78 5.22 -0.44 2.03
C LEU A 78 6.30 -1.50 1.83
N PRO A 79 6.14 -2.42 0.87
CA PRO A 79 7.19 -3.36 0.48
C PRO A 79 8.43 -2.65 -0.07
N PHE A 80 9.58 -3.24 0.22
CA PHE A 80 10.80 -2.98 -0.52
C PHE A 80 10.79 -3.81 -1.80
N GLY A 81 11.37 -3.27 -2.86
CA GLY A 81 11.54 -3.97 -4.13
C GLY A 81 12.70 -3.40 -4.93
N HIS A 82 12.78 -3.81 -6.18
CA HIS A 82 13.75 -3.30 -7.13
C HIS A 82 13.07 -2.95 -8.44
N ARG A 83 13.56 -1.89 -9.10
CA ARG A 83 13.19 -1.57 -10.48
C ARG A 83 14.44 -1.38 -11.32
N LYS A 84 14.46 -1.97 -12.51
CA LYS A 84 15.49 -1.70 -13.51
C LYS A 84 15.15 -0.39 -14.22
N ILE A 85 16.07 0.58 -14.19
CA ILE A 85 15.99 1.84 -14.91
C ILE A 85 17.25 1.91 -15.80
N GLY A 86 17.08 1.64 -17.10
CA GLY A 86 18.19 1.40 -18.01
C GLY A 86 19.04 0.22 -17.55
N LYS A 87 20.35 0.46 -17.34
CA LYS A 87 21.31 -0.55 -16.85
C LYS A 87 21.39 -0.63 -15.31
N LYS A 88 20.72 0.26 -14.58
CA LYS A 88 20.81 0.33 -13.12
C LYS A 88 19.62 -0.37 -12.46
N THR A 89 19.89 -1.15 -11.41
CA THR A 89 18.85 -1.68 -10.52
C THR A 89 18.75 -0.75 -9.33
N VAL A 90 17.57 -0.18 -9.10
CA VAL A 90 17.32 0.79 -8.03
C VAL A 90 16.38 0.16 -7.02
N LEU A 91 16.72 0.27 -5.73
CA LEU A 91 15.83 -0.09 -4.62
C LEU A 91 14.60 0.81 -4.63
N THR A 92 13.42 0.22 -4.61
CA THR A 92 12.15 0.91 -4.49
C THR A 92 11.50 0.61 -3.14
N LEU A 93 10.75 1.58 -2.62
CA LEU A 93 9.92 1.41 -1.43
C LEU A 93 8.56 2.03 -1.73
N GLY A 94 7.50 1.24 -1.73
CA GLY A 94 6.22 1.80 -2.12
C GLY A 94 5.11 0.81 -2.42
N LEU A 95 4.52 0.95 -3.60
CA LEU A 95 3.18 0.44 -3.91
C LEU A 95 3.27 -0.73 -4.88
N HIS A 96 2.43 -1.73 -4.71
CA HIS A 96 2.26 -2.76 -5.74
C HIS A 96 1.62 -2.16 -6.99
N ASN A 97 2.13 -2.55 -8.16
CA ASN A 97 1.41 -2.34 -9.41
C ASN A 97 0.16 -3.24 -9.46
N LYS A 98 -0.78 -2.95 -10.35
CA LYS A 98 -2.04 -3.72 -10.52
C LYS A 98 -1.83 -5.21 -10.75
N GLU A 99 -0.79 -5.58 -11.49
CA GLU A 99 -0.46 -6.97 -11.77
C GLU A 99 0.33 -7.64 -10.63
N ASN A 100 0.70 -6.90 -9.59
CA ASN A 100 1.47 -7.37 -8.44
C ASN A 100 2.82 -8.02 -8.82
N VAL A 101 3.49 -7.47 -9.82
CA VAL A 101 4.77 -7.98 -10.37
C VAL A 101 5.97 -7.19 -9.87
N TYR A 102 5.81 -5.90 -9.59
CA TYR A 102 6.89 -5.03 -9.11
C TYR A 102 6.39 -3.94 -8.17
N ILE A 103 7.34 -3.33 -7.46
CA ILE A 103 7.08 -2.26 -6.51
C ILE A 103 7.36 -0.91 -7.17
N ILE A 104 6.31 -0.10 -7.31
CA ILE A 104 6.35 1.31 -7.70
C ILE A 104 7.00 2.08 -6.56
N ASP A 105 8.03 2.87 -6.89
CA ASP A 105 8.69 3.73 -5.91
C ASP A 105 7.75 4.88 -5.51
N GLN A 106 7.26 4.85 -4.27
CA GLN A 106 6.27 5.81 -3.80
C GLN A 106 6.96 7.14 -3.51
N LYS A 107 6.64 8.16 -4.29
CA LYS A 107 7.11 9.54 -4.04
C LYS A 107 6.15 10.33 -3.18
N GLU A 108 4.86 10.09 -3.37
CA GLU A 108 3.75 10.68 -2.62
C GLU A 108 2.60 9.68 -2.56
N CYS A 109 1.58 9.93 -1.74
CA CYS A 109 0.29 9.27 -1.89
C CYS A 109 -0.82 10.16 -1.34
N ARG A 110 -1.78 10.51 -2.20
CA ARG A 110 -2.89 11.44 -1.89
C ARG A 110 -3.72 11.06 -0.66
N ILE A 111 -3.82 9.78 -0.36
CA ILE A 111 -4.64 9.27 0.74
C ILE A 111 -3.84 9.04 2.02
N GLN A 112 -2.50 9.04 1.95
CA GLN A 112 -1.61 8.76 3.07
C GLN A 112 -1.24 10.04 3.80
N ASP A 113 -1.23 10.01 5.14
CA ASP A 113 -0.74 11.14 5.94
C ASP A 113 0.66 11.59 5.49
N ALA A 114 0.88 12.90 5.41
CA ALA A 114 2.10 13.49 4.86
C ALA A 114 3.35 13.09 5.66
N ASP A 115 3.25 12.97 6.99
CA ASP A 115 4.39 12.60 7.83
C ASP A 115 4.83 11.17 7.55
N LEU A 116 3.89 10.27 7.27
CA LEU A 116 4.20 8.89 6.86
C LEU A 116 4.94 8.87 5.52
N THR A 117 4.64 9.80 4.61
CA THR A 117 5.34 9.93 3.33
C THR A 117 6.78 10.40 3.55
N THR A 118 6.97 11.38 4.44
CA THR A 118 8.30 11.88 4.83
C THR A 118 9.15 10.77 5.47
N VAL A 119 8.58 10.03 6.43
CA VAL A 119 9.26 8.91 7.10
C VAL A 119 9.63 7.80 6.10
N ALA A 120 8.71 7.42 5.19
CA ALA A 120 9.01 6.46 4.14
C ALA A 120 10.14 6.93 3.21
N ALA A 121 10.17 8.23 2.86
CA ALA A 121 11.24 8.80 2.04
C ALA A 121 12.61 8.75 2.74
N ALA A 122 12.65 9.05 4.05
CA ALA A 122 13.88 8.97 4.86
C ALA A 122 14.40 7.52 4.96
N ILE A 123 13.52 6.55 5.22
CA ILE A 123 13.90 5.13 5.27
C ILE A 123 14.39 4.64 3.91
N ARG A 124 13.73 5.03 2.82
CA ARG A 124 14.20 4.71 1.46
C ARG A 124 15.58 5.28 1.17
N HIS A 125 15.83 6.52 1.58
CA HIS A 125 17.13 7.16 1.41
C HIS A 125 18.22 6.38 2.17
N TRP A 126 17.99 6.10 3.46
CA TRP A 126 18.88 5.28 4.27
C TRP A 126 19.16 3.92 3.63
N ALA A 127 18.13 3.19 3.20
CA ALA A 127 18.30 1.85 2.61
C ALA A 127 19.15 1.87 1.33
N ARG A 128 19.05 2.95 0.54
CA ARG A 128 19.88 3.17 -0.66
C ARG A 128 21.33 3.50 -0.29
N THR A 129 21.54 4.38 0.68
CA THR A 129 22.89 4.79 1.14
C THR A 129 23.67 3.61 1.73
N GLU A 130 23.00 2.79 2.54
CA GLU A 130 23.58 1.59 3.16
C GLU A 130 23.61 0.37 2.23
N ASN A 131 23.15 0.51 0.97
CA ASN A 131 23.07 -0.56 -0.02
C ASN A 131 22.36 -1.83 0.49
N VAL A 132 21.34 -1.65 1.33
CA VAL A 132 20.61 -2.78 1.92
C VAL A 132 19.75 -3.45 0.86
N ILE A 133 19.78 -4.78 0.81
CA ILE A 133 19.14 -5.54 -0.26
C ILE A 133 17.67 -5.86 0.12
N PRO A 134 16.67 -5.46 -0.70
CA PRO A 134 15.30 -5.95 -0.64
C PRO A 134 15.23 -7.47 -0.66
N TYR A 135 14.33 -8.00 0.15
CA TYR A 135 14.05 -9.42 0.22
C TYR A 135 13.40 -9.92 -1.08
N ASN A 136 13.88 -11.05 -1.58
CA ASN A 136 13.35 -11.73 -2.75
C ASN A 136 12.64 -13.01 -2.32
N GLU A 137 11.31 -13.02 -2.47
CA GLU A 137 10.49 -14.16 -2.05
C GLU A 137 10.77 -15.45 -2.82
N LYS A 138 11.23 -15.36 -4.07
CA LYS A 138 11.46 -16.54 -4.93
C LYS A 138 12.64 -17.39 -4.46
N ASN A 139 13.70 -16.75 -3.97
CA ASN A 139 14.93 -17.45 -3.57
C ASN A 139 15.25 -17.32 -2.07
N GLY A 140 14.41 -16.62 -1.29
CA GLY A 140 14.58 -16.47 0.15
C GLY A 140 15.76 -15.60 0.57
N SER A 141 16.31 -14.80 -0.33
CA SER A 141 17.52 -13.98 -0.09
C SER A 141 17.18 -12.50 0.12
N GLY A 142 18.14 -11.72 0.58
CA GLY A 142 17.97 -10.31 0.92
C GLY A 142 17.46 -10.08 2.34
N LEU A 143 17.37 -8.81 2.74
CA LEU A 143 17.10 -8.42 4.12
C LEU A 143 15.74 -7.74 4.27
N LEU A 144 15.49 -6.64 3.55
CA LEU A 144 14.36 -5.76 3.80
C LEU A 144 13.09 -6.26 3.10
N ARG A 145 12.05 -6.62 3.87
CA ARG A 145 10.76 -7.09 3.31
C ARG A 145 9.82 -5.92 3.07
N HIS A 146 9.44 -5.23 4.13
CA HIS A 146 8.55 -4.08 4.07
C HIS A 146 8.72 -3.22 5.32
N ILE A 147 8.20 -2.00 5.27
CA ILE A 147 7.96 -1.22 6.47
C ILE A 147 6.47 -1.19 6.80
N VAL A 148 6.17 -1.01 8.09
CA VAL A 148 4.85 -0.69 8.60
C VAL A 148 4.96 0.65 9.30
N LEU A 149 4.21 1.64 8.84
CA LEU A 149 4.13 2.95 9.48
C LEU A 149 2.71 3.15 10.01
N ARG A 150 2.59 3.62 11.26
CA ARG A 150 1.30 3.96 11.86
C ARG A 150 1.42 5.25 12.66
N LYS A 151 0.59 6.23 12.35
CA LYS A 151 0.46 7.48 13.09
C LYS A 151 -0.76 7.42 14.02
N ALA A 152 -0.57 7.74 15.30
CA ALA A 152 -1.65 7.84 16.26
C ALA A 152 -2.41 9.16 16.08
N ASN A 153 -3.74 9.13 16.01
CA ASN A 153 -4.52 10.35 15.81
C ASN A 153 -4.49 11.30 17.01
N ALA A 154 -4.43 10.78 18.24
CA ALA A 154 -4.43 11.60 19.44
C ALA A 154 -3.05 12.21 19.75
N SER A 155 -2.00 11.38 19.83
CA SER A 155 -0.65 11.84 20.18
C SER A 155 0.17 12.37 19.00
N GLN A 156 -0.28 12.13 17.75
CA GLN A 156 0.48 12.40 16.53
C GLN A 156 1.80 11.63 16.41
N GLU A 157 2.10 10.71 17.33
CA GLU A 157 3.30 9.88 17.31
C GLU A 157 3.25 8.85 16.18
N ILE A 158 4.43 8.51 15.66
CA ILE A 158 4.58 7.57 14.55
C ILE A 158 5.33 6.32 15.05
N LEU A 159 4.66 5.18 14.93
CA LEU A 159 5.29 3.88 15.07
C LEU A 159 5.89 3.47 13.72
N VAL A 160 7.18 3.12 13.74
CA VAL A 160 7.90 2.59 12.58
C VAL A 160 8.33 1.16 12.85
N GLY A 161 7.82 0.23 12.05
CA GLY A 161 8.28 -1.15 11.99
C GLY A 161 9.04 -1.40 10.70
N ILE A 162 10.27 -1.90 10.78
CA ILE A 162 11.05 -2.36 9.64
C ILE A 162 11.08 -3.88 9.71
N VAL A 163 10.49 -4.56 8.73
CA VAL A 163 10.39 -6.02 8.70
C VAL A 163 11.53 -6.59 7.87
N THR A 164 12.34 -7.43 8.50
CA THR A 164 13.57 -7.99 7.92
C THR A 164 13.57 -9.51 7.92
N ASN A 165 14.45 -10.11 7.11
CA ASN A 165 14.70 -11.56 7.09
C ASN A 165 15.80 -12.01 8.07
N ALA A 166 16.47 -11.07 8.75
CA ALA A 166 17.52 -11.34 9.74
C ALA A 166 17.35 -10.42 10.96
N THR A 167 17.97 -10.79 12.08
CA THR A 167 17.94 -10.03 13.34
C THR A 167 18.80 -8.78 13.30
N GLU A 168 19.89 -8.80 12.54
CA GLU A 168 20.80 -7.66 12.39
C GLU A 168 20.46 -6.83 11.16
N ILE A 169 20.57 -5.52 11.30
CA ILE A 169 20.34 -4.54 10.23
C ILE A 169 21.66 -3.76 10.03
N PRO A 170 22.35 -3.94 8.89
CA PRO A 170 23.52 -3.15 8.54
C PRO A 170 23.16 -1.66 8.55
N GLY A 171 24.07 -0.81 9.04
CA GLY A 171 23.82 0.64 9.08
C GLY A 171 22.70 1.08 10.02
N ARG A 172 22.25 0.23 10.97
CA ARG A 172 21.18 0.55 11.93
C ARG A 172 21.42 1.87 12.69
N LYS A 173 22.68 2.15 13.04
CA LYS A 173 23.06 3.41 13.72
C LYS A 173 22.80 4.66 12.89
N ASN A 174 22.72 4.52 11.57
CA ASN A 174 22.45 5.60 10.61
C ASN A 174 20.96 5.67 10.24
N LEU A 175 20.10 4.85 10.85
CA LEU A 175 18.65 4.97 10.66
C LEU A 175 18.21 6.35 11.19
N PRO A 176 17.34 7.06 10.47
CA PRO A 176 16.82 8.35 10.91
C PRO A 176 15.99 8.14 12.18
N THR A 177 16.56 8.42 13.36
CA THR A 177 15.92 8.13 14.66
C THR A 177 15.10 9.29 15.21
N ASP A 178 15.25 10.49 14.63
CA ASP A 178 14.61 11.73 15.09
C ASP A 178 13.06 11.67 15.09
N TYR A 179 12.46 10.70 14.39
CA TYR A 179 11.01 10.48 14.29
C TYR A 179 10.57 9.06 14.64
N ILE A 180 11.47 8.24 15.18
CA ILE A 180 11.28 6.79 15.29
C ILE A 180 11.36 6.35 16.75
N HIS A 181 10.21 6.00 17.33
CA HIS A 181 10.21 5.07 18.45
C HIS A 181 10.60 3.69 17.93
N THR A 182 11.90 3.40 17.98
CA THR A 182 12.43 2.08 17.62
C THR A 182 12.03 1.10 18.73
N PHE A 183 10.88 0.47 18.60
CA PHE A 183 10.62 -0.74 19.37
C PHE A 183 11.56 -1.82 18.84
N ASN A 184 12.61 -2.09 19.59
CA ASN A 184 13.46 -3.26 19.41
C ASN A 184 12.68 -4.50 19.88
N ASN A 185 11.57 -4.80 19.20
CA ASN A 185 10.93 -6.08 19.35
C ASN A 185 11.41 -6.91 18.17
N SER A 186 12.34 -7.81 18.45
CA SER A 186 12.49 -9.07 17.73
C SER A 186 11.20 -9.90 17.84
N TYR A 187 10.03 -9.31 17.55
CA TYR A 187 8.90 -10.06 17.05
C TYR A 187 9.20 -10.35 15.59
N VAL A 188 10.08 -11.32 15.41
CA VAL A 188 9.97 -12.22 14.28
C VAL A 188 8.58 -12.84 14.43
N MET A 189 7.57 -12.23 13.82
CA MET A 189 6.42 -12.98 13.31
C MET A 189 7.04 -13.94 12.30
N ARG A 190 7.58 -15.07 12.79
CA ARG A 190 7.86 -16.23 11.96
C ARG A 190 6.50 -16.54 11.38
N ASN A 191 6.32 -16.21 10.11
CA ASN A 191 5.19 -16.65 9.32
C ASN A 191 5.34 -18.18 9.18
N ARG A 192 5.14 -18.92 10.28
CA ARG A 192 4.98 -20.36 10.26
C ARG A 192 3.72 -20.57 9.45
N LYS A 193 3.83 -21.28 8.34
CA LYS A 193 2.68 -21.85 7.61
C LYS A 193 1.63 -22.31 8.62
N PRO A 194 0.32 -22.12 8.36
CA PRO A 194 -0.71 -22.43 9.33
C PRO A 194 -0.56 -23.89 9.76
N ARG A 195 -0.24 -24.11 11.05
CA ARG A 195 -0.49 -25.39 11.67
C ARG A 195 -2.00 -25.56 11.62
N SER A 196 -2.43 -26.70 11.08
CA SER A 196 -3.80 -27.20 11.00
C SER A 196 -4.70 -26.60 12.08
N TRP A 197 -5.78 -25.94 11.66
CA TRP A 197 -6.85 -25.49 12.54
C TRP A 197 -7.42 -26.68 13.31
N GLY A 198 -7.10 -26.77 14.60
CA GLY A 198 -7.84 -27.59 15.55
C GLY A 198 -9.13 -26.86 15.88
N TYR A 199 -10.26 -27.42 15.45
CA TYR A 199 -11.59 -26.94 15.81
C TYR A 199 -11.72 -26.89 17.35
N CYS A 200 -12.11 -25.73 17.87
CA CYS A 200 -12.62 -25.61 19.22
C CYS A 200 -14.00 -26.28 19.24
N LYS A 201 -14.10 -27.46 19.83
CA LYS A 201 -15.40 -28.07 20.15
C LYS A 201 -16.03 -27.26 21.29
N THR A 202 -17.28 -26.88 21.08
CA THR A 202 -18.25 -26.39 22.08
C THR A 202 -18.32 -27.29 23.29
#